data_AF-A0A1F5Y1J1-F1
#
_entry.id   AF-A0A1F5Y1J1-F1
#
_cell.length_a   1.000
_cell.length_b   1.000
_cell.length_c   1.000
_cell.angle_alpha   90.00
_cell.angle_beta   90.00
_cell.angle_gamma   90.00
#
_symmetry.space_group_name_H-M   'P 1'
#
loop_
_entity.id
_entity.type
_entity.pdbx_description
1 polymer ?
#
loop_
_entity_poly.entity_id
_entity_poly.type
_entity_poly.pdbx_seq_one_letter_code
_entity_poly.pdbx_strand_id
1 'polypeptide(L)'
;MQFTHKNLAEGRWGELSLSEQLGNIGSEVGRARKWKGKDEKIFEGAWTRALELFDLTLSDPRWMGRLREIARAREVFCDAIFGGREYSSSLEDMEKYFYPFAFNARNQ
;
A
#
# COMPACT_ATOMS: atom_id res chain seq x y z
N MET A 1 -1.18 3.37 17.99
CA MET A 1 -1.66 3.82 16.67
C MET A 1 -3.16 3.57 16.59
N GLN A 2 -3.94 4.50 16.04
CA GLN A 2 -5.37 4.32 15.83
C GLN A 2 -5.56 3.71 14.43
N PHE A 3 -5.97 2.45 14.36
CA PHE A 3 -6.19 1.75 13.10
C PHE A 3 -7.49 2.22 12.46
N THR A 4 -7.42 2.67 11.21
CA THR A 4 -8.61 3.00 10.42
C THR A 4 -9.33 1.71 10.02
N HIS A 5 -8.59 0.61 9.87
CA HIS A 5 -9.11 -0.72 9.59
C HIS A 5 -9.01 -1.66 10.80
N LYS A 6 -9.77 -1.37 11.86
CA LYS A 6 -9.78 -2.18 13.10
C LYS A 6 -9.95 -3.68 12.84
N ASN A 7 -10.92 -4.07 12.01
CA ASN A 7 -11.16 -5.48 11.66
C ASN A 7 -10.02 -6.16 10.88
N LEU A 8 -9.23 -5.41 10.11
CA LEU A 8 -8.06 -5.97 9.40
C LEU A 8 -6.89 -6.12 10.37
N ALA A 9 -6.69 -5.13 11.24
CA ALA A 9 -5.69 -5.17 12.30
C ALA A 9 -5.98 -6.26 13.37
N GLU A 10 -7.24 -6.69 13.52
CA GLU A 10 -7.68 -7.76 14.42
C GLU A 10 -7.36 -9.18 13.92
N GLY A 11 -6.60 -9.33 12.83
CA GLY A 11 -6.02 -10.61 12.41
C GLY A 11 -6.41 -11.06 11.00
N ARG A 12 -7.53 -10.56 10.45
CA ARG A 12 -7.98 -10.94 9.09
C ARG A 12 -7.00 -10.54 8.00
N TRP A 13 -6.19 -9.50 8.21
CA TRP A 13 -5.14 -9.14 7.26
C TRP A 13 -4.11 -10.26 7.07
N GLY A 14 -3.78 -10.98 8.14
CA GLY A 14 -2.84 -12.11 8.14
C GLY A 14 -3.42 -13.39 7.51
N GLU A 15 -4.70 -13.42 7.15
CA GLU A 15 -5.30 -14.55 6.42
C GLU A 15 -5.12 -14.39 4.90
N LEU A 16 -4.99 -13.15 4.44
CA LEU A 16 -4.79 -12.83 3.02
C LEU A 16 -3.44 -13.37 2.51
N SER A 17 -3.41 -13.81 1.26
CA SER A 17 -2.18 -14.04 0.52
C SER A 17 -1.38 -12.75 0.35
N LEU A 18 -0.09 -12.87 0.04
CA LEU A 18 0.74 -11.68 -0.23
C LEU A 18 0.18 -10.87 -1.41
N SER A 19 -0.32 -11.53 -2.46
CA SER A 19 -0.93 -10.84 -3.61
C SER A 19 -2.17 -10.06 -3.23
N GLU A 20 -3.02 -10.59 -2.35
CA GLU A 20 -4.19 -9.86 -1.83
C GLU A 20 -3.78 -8.67 -0.96
N GLN A 21 -2.79 -8.83 -0.07
CA GLN A 21 -2.27 -7.73 0.74
C GLN A 21 -1.71 -6.60 -0.13
N LEU A 22 -0.84 -6.93 -1.09
CA LEU A 22 -0.25 -5.96 -2.02
C LEU A 22 -1.28 -5.36 -2.98
N GLY A 23 -2.30 -6.12 -3.41
CA GLY A 23 -3.40 -5.61 -4.23
C GLY A 23 -4.30 -4.62 -3.49
N ASN A 24 -4.55 -4.86 -2.20
CA ASN A 24 -5.28 -3.94 -1.33
C ASN A 24 -4.48 -2.66 -1.06
N ILE A 25 -3.16 -2.76 -0.83
CA ILE A 25 -2.26 -1.60 -0.79
C ILE A 25 -2.37 -0.81 -2.10
N GLY A 26 -2.28 -1.50 -3.25
CA GLY A 26 -2.42 -0.90 -4.58
C GLY A 26 -3.72 -0.13 -4.79
N SER A 27 -4.83 -0.60 -4.23
CA SER A 27 -6.12 0.10 -4.30
C SER A 27 -6.08 1.46 -3.59
N GLU A 28 -5.35 1.57 -2.48
CA GLU A 28 -5.16 2.83 -1.76
C GLU A 28 -4.12 3.74 -2.43
N VAL A 29 -3.08 3.16 -3.04
CA VAL A 29 -2.15 3.90 -3.91
C VAL A 29 -2.89 4.54 -5.08
N GLY A 30 -3.74 3.79 -5.79
CA GLY A 30 -4.55 4.31 -6.90
C GLY A 30 -5.54 5.37 -6.44
N ARG A 31 -6.14 5.22 -5.24
CA ARG A 31 -6.99 6.25 -4.64
C ARG A 31 -6.20 7.53 -4.32
N ALA A 32 -5.01 7.41 -3.74
CA ALA A 32 -4.14 8.55 -3.47
C ALA A 32 -3.78 9.27 -4.79
N ARG A 33 -3.38 8.53 -5.82
CA ARG A 33 -3.12 9.10 -7.16
C ARG A 33 -4.34 9.85 -7.70
N LYS A 34 -5.52 9.24 -7.63
CA LYS A 34 -6.75 9.80 -8.19
C LYS A 34 -7.14 11.14 -7.60
N TRP A 35 -6.92 11.32 -6.28
CA TRP A 35 -7.40 12.46 -5.51
C TRP A 35 -6.33 13.50 -5.18
N LYS A 36 -5.05 13.21 -5.43
CA LYS A 36 -3.96 14.19 -5.30
C LYS A 36 -4.26 15.45 -6.11
N GLY A 37 -4.24 16.61 -5.44
CA GLY A 37 -4.54 17.91 -6.04
C GLY A 37 -6.02 18.16 -6.37
N LYS A 38 -6.94 17.27 -5.96
CA LYS A 38 -8.40 17.43 -6.16
C LYS A 38 -9.16 17.56 -4.85
N ASP A 39 -8.90 16.66 -3.91
CA ASP A 39 -9.49 16.68 -2.58
C ASP A 39 -8.44 16.19 -1.58
N GLU A 40 -7.93 17.12 -0.78
CA GLU A 40 -6.82 16.86 0.15
C GLU A 40 -7.24 15.86 1.23
N LYS A 41 -8.49 15.92 1.71
CA LYS A 41 -8.96 15.02 2.76
C LYS A 41 -9.05 13.58 2.25
N ILE A 42 -9.54 13.37 1.03
CA ILE A 42 -9.59 12.03 0.43
C ILE A 42 -8.18 11.54 0.10
N PHE A 43 -7.31 12.42 -0.40
CA PHE A 43 -5.91 12.10 -0.66
C PHE A 43 -5.17 11.66 0.61
N GLU A 44 -5.26 12.45 1.68
CA GLU A 44 -4.67 12.15 2.99
C GLU A 44 -5.20 10.86 3.59
N GLY A 45 -6.51 10.67 3.55
CA GLY A 45 -7.15 9.45 4.00
C GLY A 45 -6.72 8.22 3.20
N ALA A 46 -6.39 8.36 1.90
CA ALA A 46 -5.91 7.26 1.07
C ALA A 46 -4.46 6.88 1.39
N TRP A 47 -3.54 7.86 1.42
CA TRP A 47 -2.15 7.52 1.67
C TRP A 47 -1.88 7.08 3.11
N THR A 48 -2.61 7.62 4.10
CA THR A 48 -2.52 7.14 5.49
C THR A 48 -2.96 5.68 5.59
N ARG A 49 -4.05 5.28 4.93
CA ARG A 49 -4.51 3.89 4.91
C ARG A 49 -3.54 2.99 4.16
N ALA A 50 -2.95 3.42 3.05
CA ALA A 50 -1.91 2.66 2.38
C ALA A 50 -0.72 2.36 3.32
N LEU A 51 -0.25 3.35 4.10
CA LEU A 51 0.81 3.14 5.09
C LEU A 51 0.40 2.17 6.21
N GLU A 52 -0.84 2.25 6.70
CA GLU A 52 -1.37 1.29 7.67
C GLU A 52 -1.31 -0.15 7.11
N LEU A 53 -1.71 -0.34 5.85
CA LEU A 53 -1.67 -1.66 5.20
C LEU A 53 -0.24 -2.15 4.94
N PHE A 54 0.70 -1.26 4.61
CA PHE A 54 2.12 -1.60 4.55
C PHE A 54 2.64 -2.07 5.91
N ASP A 55 2.32 -1.35 6.98
CA ASP A 55 2.79 -1.66 8.33
C ASP A 55 2.20 -2.99 8.82
N LEU A 56 0.93 -3.28 8.53
CA LEU A 56 0.32 -4.59 8.79
C LEU A 56 1.01 -5.71 7.99
N THR A 57 1.37 -5.46 6.73
CA THR A 57 2.07 -6.43 5.88
C THR A 57 3.51 -6.67 6.35
N LEU A 58 4.22 -5.63 6.79
CA LEU A 58 5.56 -5.75 7.37
C LEU A 58 5.58 -6.47 8.72
N SER A 59 4.48 -6.37 9.47
CA SER A 59 4.33 -7.04 10.77
C SER A 59 3.97 -8.52 10.65
N ASP A 60 3.69 -9.00 9.44
CA ASP A 60 3.29 -10.38 9.19
C ASP A 60 4.52 -11.31 9.17
N PRO A 61 4.65 -12.25 10.13
CA PRO A 61 5.82 -13.10 10.25
C PRO A 61 6.01 -14.06 9.07
N ARG A 62 4.96 -14.29 8.26
CA ARG A 62 5.06 -15.11 7.03
C ARG A 62 6.02 -14.48 6.01
N TRP A 63 6.26 -13.17 6.08
CA TRP A 63 7.04 -12.42 5.10
C TRP A 63 8.44 -12.02 5.57
N MET A 64 8.98 -12.62 6.64
CA MET A 64 10.34 -12.31 7.14
C MET A 64 11.43 -12.32 6.05
N GLY A 65 11.33 -13.22 5.07
CA GLY A 65 12.28 -13.28 3.94
C GLY A 65 12.08 -12.22 2.85
N ARG A 66 11.05 -11.37 2.94
CA ARG A 66 10.64 -10.38 1.93
C ARG A 66 10.49 -8.96 2.49
N LEU A 67 10.79 -8.75 3.78
CA LEU A 67 10.59 -7.46 4.46
C LEU A 67 11.32 -6.31 3.76
N ARG A 68 12.52 -6.56 3.22
CA ARG A 68 13.30 -5.54 2.52
C ARG A 68 12.56 -4.96 1.32
N GLU A 69 11.96 -5.82 0.49
CA GLU A 69 11.23 -5.40 -0.71
C GLU A 69 9.91 -4.69 -0.34
N ILE A 70 9.21 -5.19 0.67
CA ILE A 70 7.97 -4.56 1.16
C ILE A 70 8.27 -3.18 1.75
N ALA A 71 9.35 -3.07 2.55
CA ALA A 71 9.80 -1.81 3.11
C ALA A 71 10.26 -0.84 2.02
N ARG A 72 10.97 -1.33 0.99
CA ARG A 72 11.37 -0.51 -0.16
C ARG A 72 10.15 0.04 -0.90
N ALA A 73 9.14 -0.78 -1.17
CA ALA A 73 7.91 -0.31 -1.81
C ALA A 73 7.21 0.76 -0.96
N ARG A 74 7.20 0.62 0.37
CA ARG A 74 6.70 1.64 1.31
C ARG A 74 7.50 2.93 1.22
N GLU A 75 8.83 2.87 1.22
CA GLU A 75 9.72 4.04 1.10
C GLU A 75 9.50 4.80 -0.22
N VAL A 76 9.44 4.08 -1.35
CA VAL A 76 9.18 4.66 -2.67
C VAL A 76 7.79 5.30 -2.71
N PHE A 77 6.78 4.67 -2.10
CA PHE A 77 5.45 5.24 -1.98
C PHE A 77 5.46 6.55 -1.18
N CYS A 78 6.14 6.59 -0.03
CA CYS A 78 6.30 7.80 0.77
C CYS A 78 6.93 8.94 -0.03
N ASP A 79 8.01 8.67 -0.76
CA ASP A 79 8.65 9.68 -1.61
C ASP A 79 7.72 10.14 -2.75
N ALA A 80 7.02 9.22 -3.41
CA ALA A 80 6.07 9.51 -4.49
C ALA A 80 4.91 10.43 -4.06
N ILE A 81 4.44 10.32 -2.80
CA ILE A 81 3.45 11.25 -2.21
C ILE A 81 3.96 12.69 -2.30
N PHE A 82 5.24 12.93 -2.00
CA PHE A 82 5.86 14.26 -1.95
C PHE A 82 6.61 14.66 -3.23
N GLY A 83 6.42 13.93 -4.33
CA GLY A 83 6.94 14.30 -5.65
C GLY A 83 8.07 13.42 -6.17
N GLY A 84 8.47 12.37 -5.44
CA GLY A 84 9.29 11.29 -5.99
C GLY A 84 10.74 11.71 -6.25
N ARG A 85 11.35 12.53 -5.40
CA ARG A 85 12.69 13.09 -5.68
C ARG A 85 13.81 12.09 -5.40
N GLU A 86 13.65 11.25 -4.38
CA GLU A 86 14.69 10.29 -3.97
C GLU A 86 14.73 9.08 -4.90
N TYR A 87 13.56 8.56 -5.27
CA TYR A 87 13.43 7.32 -6.04
C TYR A 87 12.94 7.53 -7.47
N SER A 88 12.76 8.79 -7.90
CA SER A 88 12.31 9.15 -9.25
C SER A 88 11.03 8.41 -9.68
N SER A 89 10.15 8.13 -8.73
CA SER A 89 8.93 7.34 -8.94
C SER A 89 7.70 8.16 -8.56
N SER A 90 6.67 8.11 -9.40
CA SER A 90 5.40 8.80 -9.18
C SER A 90 4.36 7.87 -8.55
N LEU A 91 3.23 8.45 -8.10
CA LEU A 91 2.08 7.66 -7.67
C LEU A 91 1.48 6.82 -8.82
N GLU A 92 1.69 7.22 -10.07
CA GLU A 92 1.29 6.43 -11.24
C GLU A 92 2.18 5.20 -11.42
N ASP A 93 3.49 5.34 -11.23
CA ASP A 93 4.43 4.23 -11.30
C ASP A 93 4.15 3.23 -10.18
N MET A 94 3.82 3.73 -8.98
CA MET A 94 3.41 2.90 -7.87
C MET A 94 2.07 2.18 -8.12
N GLU A 95 1.07 2.86 -8.69
CA GLU A 95 -0.19 2.20 -9.08
C GLU A 95 0.06 1.07 -10.10
N LYS A 96 0.90 1.32 -11.11
CA LYS A 96 1.31 0.32 -12.11
C LYS A 96 2.04 -0.86 -11.46
N TYR A 97 2.93 -0.59 -10.50
CA TYR A 97 3.67 -1.62 -9.76
C TYR A 97 2.71 -2.54 -8.98
N PHE A 98 1.67 -1.99 -8.36
CA PHE A 98 0.75 -2.80 -7.55
C PHE A 98 -0.34 -3.52 -8.34
N TYR A 99 -0.66 -3.05 -9.55
CA TYR A 99 -1.76 -3.58 -10.37
C TYR A 99 -1.69 -5.11 -10.62
N PRO A 100 -0.53 -5.71 -10.96
CA PRO A 100 -0.44 -7.15 -11.17
C PRO A 100 -0.80 -7.98 -9.93
N PHE A 101 -0.55 -7.48 -8.71
CA PHE A 101 -0.92 -8.19 -7.48
C PHE A 101 -2.44 -8.23 -7.29
N ALA A 102 -3.14 -7.12 -7.58
CA ALA A 102 -4.60 -7.07 -7.54
C ALA A 102 -5.23 -8.01 -8.60
N PHE A 103 -4.61 -8.12 -9.77
CA PHE A 103 -5.02 -9.08 -10.79
C PHE A 103 -4.78 -10.52 -10.34
N ASN A 104 -3.59 -10.82 -9.82
CA ASN A 104 -3.24 -12.15 -9.34
C ASN A 104 -4.12 -12.59 -8.17
N ALA A 105 -4.45 -11.70 -7.25
CA ALA A 105 -5.35 -11.95 -6.12
C ALA A 105 -6.75 -12.44 -6.53
N ARG A 106 -7.20 -12.16 -7.76
CA ARG A 106 -8.51 -12.61 -8.27
C ARG A 106 -8.45 -13.89 -9.10
N ASN A 107 -7.24 -14.36 -9.40
CA ASN A 107 -6.99 -15.54 -10.24
C ASN A 107 -6.35 -16.69 -9.45
N GLN A 108 -6.36 -16.62 -8.12
CA GLN A 108 -5.93 -17.68 -7.21
C GLN A 108 -7.11 -18.55 -6.79
#